data_AF-A0A4R2GX52-F1
#
_entry.id   AF-A0A4R2GX52-F1
#
_cell.length_a   1.000
_cell.length_b   1.000
_cell.length_c   1.000
_cell.angle_alpha   90.00
_cell.angle_beta   90.00
_cell.angle_gamma   90.00
#
_symmetry.space_group_name_H-M   'P 1'
#
loop_
_entity.id
_entity.type
_entity.pdbx_description
1 polymer ?
#
loop_
_entity_poly.entity_id
_entity_poly.type
_entity_poly.pdbx_seq_one_letter_code
_entity_poly.pdbx_strand_id
1 'polypeptide(L)' 'MAFGLGRLGLAPEAFWAMTPRELAAAMRGTGETGPTPDAPARADFAGLTAAFPD' A
#
# COMPACT_ATOMS: atom_id res chain seq x y z
N MET A 1 -6.11 5.57 0.34
CA MET A 1 -5.38 5.76 -0.95
C MET A 1 -4.37 6.92 -0.94
N ALA A 2 -4.18 7.67 0.16
CA ALA A 2 -3.28 8.83 0.15
C ALA A 2 -1.79 8.49 0.34
N PHE A 3 -1.46 7.26 0.71
CA PHE A 3 -0.09 6.91 1.08
C PHE A 3 0.88 6.96 -0.12
N GLY A 4 0.48 6.43 -1.29
CA GLY A 4 1.33 6.39 -2.47
C GLY A 4 1.58 7.74 -3.15
N LEU A 5 0.54 8.59 -3.23
CA LEU A 5 0.60 9.86 -3.94
C LEU A 5 1.01 11.03 -3.03
N GLY A 6 0.66 11.00 -1.74
CA GLY A 6 0.93 12.11 -0.82
C GLY A 6 2.26 12.02 -0.06
N ARG A 7 2.73 10.80 0.26
CA ARG A 7 3.93 10.58 1.09
C ARG A 7 5.21 10.41 0.26
N LEU A 8 5.09 9.86 -0.95
CA LEU A 8 6.22 9.60 -1.85
C LEU A 8 6.55 10.80 -2.77
N GLY A 9 5.64 11.78 -2.89
CA GLY A 9 5.81 12.93 -3.80
C GLY A 9 5.81 12.55 -5.29
N LEU A 10 5.30 11.36 -5.64
CA LEU A 10 5.27 10.87 -7.01
C LEU A 10 4.12 11.51 -7.79
N ALA A 11 4.41 11.90 -9.04
CA ALA A 11 3.37 12.24 -10.00
C ALA A 11 2.39 11.05 -10.16
N PRO A 12 1.08 11.30 -10.33
CA PRO A 12 0.09 10.24 -10.46
C PRO A 12 0.41 9.22 -11.55
N GLU A 13 0.89 9.65 -12.73
CA GLU A 13 1.24 8.70 -13.79
C GLU A 13 2.43 7.82 -13.41
N ALA A 14 3.44 8.38 -12.74
CA ALA A 14 4.60 7.63 -12.30
C ALA A 14 4.23 6.59 -11.24
N PHE A 15 3.32 6.92 -10.32
CA PHE A 15 2.82 5.98 -9.32
C PHE A 15 2.07 4.80 -9.96
N TRP A 16 1.20 5.07 -10.93
CA TRP A 16 0.41 4.02 -11.59
C TRP A 16 1.21 3.16 -12.57
N ALA A 17 2.33 3.68 -13.10
CA ALA A 17 3.22 2.93 -13.97
C ALA A 17 4.21 2.02 -13.21
N MET A 18 4.38 2.22 -11.90
CA MET A 18 5.35 1.46 -11.10
C MET A 18 4.93 0.01 -10.88
N THR A 19 5.91 -0.88 -10.91
CA THR A 19 5.73 -2.25 -10.47
C THR A 19 5.67 -2.34 -8.93
N PRO A 20 5.03 -3.38 -8.36
CA PRO A 20 4.98 -3.57 -6.90
C PRO A 20 6.37 -3.61 -6.24
N ARG A 21 7.40 -4.08 -6.95
CA ARG A 21 8.79 -4.13 -6.46
C ARG A 21 9.40 -2.74 -6.37
N GLU A 22 9.14 -1.88 -7.35
CA GLU A 22 9.60 -0.49 -7.37
C GLU A 22 8.86 0.34 -6.32
N LEU A 23 7.56 0.12 -6.15
CA LEU A 23 6.78 0.74 -5.06
C LEU A 23 7.37 0.37 -3.69
N ALA A 24 7.68 -0.91 -3.45
CA ALA A 24 8.30 -1.36 -2.21
C ALA A 24 9.68 -0.71 -1.99
N ALA A 25 10.45 -0.45 -3.05
CA ALA A 25 11.72 0.26 -2.96
C ALA A 25 11.53 1.76 -2.63
N ALA A 26 10.56 2.41 -3.27
CA ALA A 26 10.22 3.81 -3.01
C ALA A 26 9.75 4.02 -1.56
N MET A 27 8.95 3.09 -1.03
CA MET A 27 8.50 3.10 0.38
C MET A 27 9.65 2.94 1.38
N ARG A 28 10.69 2.14 1.06
CA ARG A 28 11.89 2.07 1.89
C ARG A 28 12.66 3.40 1.91
N GLY A 29 12.63 4.15 0.81
CA GLY A 29 13.31 5.45 0.68
C GLY A 29 12.69 6.57 1.52
N THR A 30 11.42 6.48 1.92
CA THR A 30 10.74 7.51 2.75
C THR A 30 10.95 7.34 4.25
N GLY A 31 11.77 6.36 4.67
CA GLY A 31 12.01 6.07 6.08
C GLY A 31 10.85 5.34 6.77
N GLU A 32 9.82 4.92 6.02
CA GLU A 32 8.79 4.02 6.53
C GLU A 32 9.28 2.57 6.51
N THR A 33 10.26 2.29 7.37
CA THR A 33 10.75 0.95 7.63
C THR A 33 10.02 0.38 8.85
N GLY A 34 8.69 0.31 8.76
CA GLY A 34 7.91 -0.53 9.67
C GLY A 34 8.08 -2.00 9.27
N PRO A 35 7.84 -2.96 10.18
CA PRO A 35 7.72 -4.36 9.78
C PRO A 35 6.74 -4.44 8.60
N THR A 36 7.12 -5.15 7.54
CA THR A 36 6.19 -5.45 6.46
C THR A 36 5.03 -6.19 7.11
N PRO A 37 3.80 -5.66 7.10
CA PRO A 37 2.68 -6.37 7.69
C PRO A 37 2.54 -7.71 6.99
N ASP A 38 2.25 -8.75 7.77
CA ASP A 38 1.99 -10.07 7.22
C ASP A 38 0.91 -9.98 6.14
N ALA A 39 1.03 -10.85 5.14
CA ALA A 39 0.01 -10.93 4.10
C ALA A 39 -1.35 -11.18 4.78
N PRO A 40 -2.39 -10.37 4.48
CA PRO A 40 -3.68 -10.51 5.12
C PRO A 40 -4.23 -11.91 4.91
N ALA A 41 -4.69 -12.53 5.98
CA ALA A 41 -5.29 -13.84 5.94
C ALA A 41 -6.68 -13.78 5.31
N ARG A 42 -7.18 -14.94 4.86
CA ARG A 42 -8.54 -15.06 4.33
C ARG A 42 -9.60 -14.56 5.33
N ALA A 43 -9.35 -14.73 6.62
CA ALA A 43 -10.22 -14.27 7.70
C ALA A 43 -10.31 -12.74 7.77
N ASP A 44 -9.20 -12.02 7.52
CA ASP A 44 -9.18 -10.55 7.52
C ASP A 44 -10.09 -10.00 6.41
N PHE A 45 -10.06 -10.64 5.24
CA PHE A 45 -10.95 -10.29 4.13
C PHE A 45 -12.43 -10.54 4.46
N ALA A 46 -12.74 -11.66 5.12
CA ALA A 46 -14.10 -11.95 5.56
C ALA A 46 -14.58 -10.91 6.59
N GLY A 47 -13.70 -10.50 7.52
CA GLY A 47 -13.98 -9.44 8.49
C GLY A 47 -14.26 -8.09 7.81
N LEU A 48 -13.48 -7.70 6.81
CA LEU A 48 -13.72 -6.49 6.03
C LEU A 48 -15.06 -6.52 5.30
N THR A 49 -15.40 -7.64 4.67
CA THR A 49 -16.68 -7.81 3.95
C THR A 49 -17.88 -7.68 4.91
N ALA A 50 -17.74 -8.19 6.14
CA ALA A 50 -18.79 -8.08 7.16
C ALA A 50 -18.89 -6.68 7.78
N ALA A 51 -17.75 -5.97 7.91
CA ALA A 51 -17.69 -4.64 8.53
C ALA A 51 -18.17 -3.52 7.61
N PHE A 52 -18.03 -3.71 6.29
CA PHE A 52 -18.47 -2.75 5.27
C PHE A 52 -19.42 -3.43 4.28
N PRO A 53 -20.65 -3.80 4.71
CA PRO A 53 -21.68 -4.28 3.81
C PRO A 53 -22.32 -3.09 3.11
N ASP A 54 -21.68 -2.62 2.04
CA ASP A 54 -22.11 -1.55 1.10
C ASP A 54 -22.53 -0.19 1.69
#